data_AF-A0A1H7AFY4-F1
#
_entry.id   AF-A0A1H7AFY4-F1
#
_cell.length_a   1.000
_cell.length_b   1.000
_cell.length_c   1.000
_cell.angle_alpha   90.00
_cell.angle_beta   90.00
_cell.angle_gamma   90.00
#
_symmetry.space_group_name_H-M   'P 1'
#
loop_
_entity.id
_entity.type
_entity.pdbx_description
1 polymer ?
#
loop_
_entity_poly.entity_id
_entity_poly.type
_entity_poly.pdbx_seq_one_letter_code
_entity_poly.pdbx_strand_id
1 'polypeptide(L)' 'MSYTAPTKDMMFVIRELAGLDDVAELPGFEEAGLETAQAVIEESAKLCGEVLAPLNV' A
#
# COMPACT_ATOMS: atom_id res chain seq x y z
N MET A 1 -21.73 -3.94 1.63
CA MET A 1 -20.99 -2.78 2.18
C MET A 1 -19.89 -2.45 1.18
N SER A 2 -19.74 -1.20 0.74
CA SER A 2 -18.61 -0.83 -0.12
C SER A 2 -17.40 -0.48 0.75
N TYR A 3 -16.34 -1.28 0.68
CA TYR A 3 -15.05 -0.92 1.28
C TYR A 3 -14.26 -0.07 0.29
N THR A 4 -13.68 1.03 0.78
CA THR A 4 -12.77 1.86 0.02
C THR A 4 -11.53 2.09 0.86
N ALA A 5 -10.40 1.55 0.43
CA ALA A 5 -9.14 1.71 1.14
C ALA A 5 -8.66 3.18 1.07
N PRO A 6 -8.21 3.77 2.19
CA PRO A 6 -7.67 5.13 2.22
C PRO A 6 -6.21 5.15 1.72
N THR A 7 -6.00 4.81 0.44
CA THR A 7 -4.66 4.62 -0.14
C THR A 7 -3.78 5.86 -0.04
N LYS A 8 -4.37 7.06 -0.13
CA LYS A 8 -3.65 8.34 0.04
C LYS A 8 -3.04 8.48 1.43
N ASP A 9 -3.82 8.20 2.47
CA ASP A 9 -3.37 8.31 3.85
C ASP A 9 -2.34 7.22 4.17
N MET A 10 -2.55 6.01 3.65
CA MET A 10 -1.58 4.91 3.76
C MET A 10 -0.23 5.28 3.13
N MET A 11 -0.22 5.85 1.93
CA MET A 11 1.00 6.31 1.26
C MET A 11 1.66 7.49 1.99
N PHE A 12 0.87 8.39 2.57
CA PHE A 12 1.42 9.46 3.42
C PHE A 12 2.18 8.87 4.61
N VAL A 13 1.60 7.90 5.33
CA VAL A 13 2.27 7.25 6.46
C VAL A 13 3.55 6.54 6.01
N ILE A 14 3.50 5.79 4.92
CA ILE A 14 4.65 5.04 4.40
C ILE A 14 5.80 5.99 4.04
N ARG A 15 5.50 7.11 3.38
CA ARG A 15 6.50 8.06 2.92
C ARG A 15 7.02 8.98 4.03
N GLU A 16 6.11 9.62 4.75
CA GLU A 16 6.43 10.75 5.64
C GLU A 16 6.70 10.31 7.09
N LEU A 17 6.22 9.13 7.50
CA LEU A 17 6.36 8.65 8.88
C LEU A 17 7.20 7.39 9.01
N ALA A 18 7.10 6.47 8.05
CA ALA A 18 7.80 5.18 8.10
C ALA A 18 9.19 5.21 7.47
N GLY A 19 9.54 6.26 6.71
CA GLY A 19 10.86 6.41 6.09
C GLY A 19 11.12 5.37 4.99
N LEU A 20 10.24 5.29 3.99
CA LEU A 20 10.37 4.32 2.90
C LEU A 20 11.73 4.37 2.19
N ASP A 21 12.31 5.57 2.04
CA ASP A 21 13.61 5.74 1.40
C ASP A 21 14.73 5.04 2.21
N ASP A 22 14.71 5.14 3.54
CA ASP A 22 15.65 4.45 4.42
C ASP A 22 15.49 2.92 4.35
N VAL A 23 14.25 2.44 4.14
CA VAL A 23 13.97 1.01 3.95
C VAL A 23 14.53 0.51 2.63
N ALA A 24 14.43 1.30 1.55
CA ALA A 24 14.94 0.92 0.24
C ALA A 24 16.47 0.83 0.19
N GLU A 25 17.19 1.45 1.13
CA GLU A 25 18.64 1.33 1.27
C GLU A 25 19.08 0.02 1.96
N LEU A 26 18.15 -0.73 2.57
CA LEU A 26 18.49 -1.98 3.25
C LEU A 26 18.80 -3.10 2.23
N PRO A 27 19.78 -3.98 2.51
CA PRO A 27 20.07 -5.11 1.65
C PRO A 27 18.84 -6.01 1.44
N GLY A 28 18.47 -6.25 0.18
CA GLY A 28 17.29 -7.03 -0.20
C GLY A 28 15.98 -6.23 -0.32
N PHE A 29 16.01 -4.91 -0.08
CA PHE A 29 14.86 -4.00 -0.24
C PHE A 29 15.05 -2.98 -1.36
N GLU A 30 16.01 -3.20 -2.25
CA GLU A 30 16.39 -2.24 -3.29
C GLU A 30 15.23 -1.90 -4.24
N GLU A 31 14.27 -2.81 -4.41
CA GLU A 31 13.07 -2.61 -5.24
C GLU A 31 11.84 -2.14 -4.45
N ALA A 32 11.95 -1.99 -3.12
CA ALA A 32 10.88 -1.52 -2.24
C ALA A 32 10.74 0.01 -2.24
N GLY A 33 11.01 0.67 -3.36
CA GLY A 33 10.88 2.11 -3.51
C GLY A 33 9.43 2.60 -3.63
N LEU A 34 9.27 3.92 -3.75
CA LEU A 34 7.96 4.60 -3.77
C LEU A 34 7.01 4.08 -4.85
N GLU A 35 7.51 3.84 -6.06
CA GLU A 35 6.72 3.35 -7.19
C GLU A 35 6.13 1.96 -6.88
N THR A 36 6.97 1.02 -6.43
CA THR A 36 6.55 -0.33 -6.06
C THR A 36 5.56 -0.29 -4.91
N ALA A 37 5.84 0.47 -3.86
CA ALA A 37 4.95 0.60 -2.70
C ALA A 37 3.56 1.15 -3.12
N GLN A 38 3.53 2.16 -3.98
CA GLN A 38 2.29 2.73 -4.48
C GLN A 38 1.50 1.71 -5.30
N ALA A 39 2.14 1.01 -6.24
CA ALA A 39 1.49 -0.01 -7.06
C ALA A 39 0.88 -1.13 -6.20
N VAL A 40 1.63 -1.62 -5.20
CA VAL A 40 1.16 -2.66 -4.29
C VAL A 40 -0.07 -2.20 -3.49
N ILE A 41 -0.06 -0.98 -2.96
CA ILE A 41 -1.18 -0.43 -2.19
C ILE A 41 -2.42 -0.24 -3.07
N GLU A 42 -2.25 0.22 -4.31
CA GLU A 42 -3.37 0.40 -5.25
C GLU A 42 -4.02 -0.92 -5.67
N GLU A 43 -3.22 -1.95 -6.01
CA GLU A 43 -3.77 -3.27 -6.35
C GLU A 43 -4.38 -3.98 -5.13
N SER A 44 -3.78 -3.81 -3.95
CA SER A 44 -4.35 -4.33 -2.70
C SER A 44 -5.69 -3.68 -2.39
N ALA A 45 -5.83 -2.37 -2.64
CA ALA A 45 -7.10 -1.67 -2.46
C ALA A 45 -8.20 -2.22 -3.38
N LYS A 46 -7.88 -2.52 -4.65
CA LYS A 46 -8.80 -3.17 -5.59
C LYS A 46 -9.21 -4.55 -5.10
N LEU A 47 -8.26 -5.40 -4.71
CA LEU A 47 -8.54 -6.72 -4.17
C LEU A 47 -9.47 -6.66 -2.94
N CYS A 48 -9.17 -5.76 -2.00
CA CYS A 48 -9.98 -5.59 -0.80
C CYS A 48 -11.40 -5.09 -1.13
N GLY A 49 -11.54 -4.16 -2.07
CA GLY A 49 -12.84 -3.60 -2.47
C GLY A 49 -13.69 -4.55 -3.31
N GLU A 50 -13.08 -5.27 -4.26
CA GLU A 50 -13.78 -6.07 -5.27
C GLU A 50 -13.98 -7.53 -4.84
N VAL A 51 -13.07 -8.09 -4.03
CA VAL A 51 -13.11 -9.50 -3.65
C VAL A 51 -13.41 -9.67 -2.16
N LEU A 52 -12.67 -9.00 -1.28
CA LEU A 52 -12.83 -9.23 0.17
C LEU A 52 -14.11 -8.60 0.71
N ALA A 53 -14.44 -7.37 0.31
CA ALA A 53 -15.61 -6.67 0.83
C ALA A 53 -16.94 -7.38 0.52
N PRO A 54 -17.16 -7.97 -0.68
CA PRO A 54 -18.36 -8.77 -0.95
C PRO A 54 -18.48 -10.06 -0.13
N LEU A 55 -17.36 -10.64 0.30
CA LEU A 55 -17.33 -11.87 1.10
C LEU A 55 -17.56 -11.62 2.60
N ASN A 56 -17.48 -10.37 3.04
CA ASN A 56 -17.67 -9.96 4.43
C ASN A 56 -19.15 -9.64 4.73
N VAL A 57 -19.97 -10.70 4.79
CA VAL A 57 -21.42 -10.66 5.09
C VAL A 57 -21.74 -10.94 6.55
#